data_AF-Q9U2Q4-F1
#
_entry.id   AF-Q9U2Q4-F1
#
_cell.length_a   1.000
_cell.length_b   1.000
_cell.length_c   1.000
_cell.angle_alpha   90.00
_cell.angle_beta   90.00
_cell.angle_gamma   90.00
#
_symmetry.space_group_name_H-M   'P 1'
#
loop_
_entity.id
_entity.type
_entity.pdbx_description
1 polymer ?
#
loop_
_entity_poly.entity_id
_entity_poly.type
_entity_poly.pdbx_seq_one_letter_code
_entity_poly.pdbx_strand_id
1 'polypeptide(L)'
;MGHFLVFSILLLPFTAGLDSETNDPVYKFAIVDGEPIVLNASSIIQVTSFDECTDKCLEEFDCVVAYQSNASDPCYLFQYDSIQEIKSNASGGEGQVAFKVYTDQPSCSLNAQLLLNGKRYPLYPNDTLDYLWKIDTSEDGWKVTYLRKELNDTIVCGNFLHNRPYPDSCETECMDTMVQVNAKPGPLMGSRNIKDNLTSSDECVKYCWKDLNCFVNYYDKDSKECWWWSIDNVHFLEKVHPSENKVMAIKIITSNSTCGLTTDELINGKHYYLPYHRLKQAWNANFYNVKTTDKYYVVNTYVNEEATLVRSIPGCQMPFVGTVAGKNLSDVNCYNVINSSAITQELAKTICGMWGGALVTDRFEGYMQRCSTGDGWLAGMMFNWPMPYDKPIWGFPAWMKQPLKIWVGLEKNLVTGVWAWARPDWGYQNSYTFDTCDPDTGKRPITTTPGAPMTWAPGEPKSQAGYNCAYLEYKYNSPWPGYAMVAAPCNESLPDINGFMCGVDPEGKQGIPPMKSIADLYGVPMDSLRGYFDTNW
;
A
#
# COMPACT_ATOMS: atom_id res chain seq x y z
N MET A 1 -0.75 51.58 -46.90
CA MET A 1 0.58 51.15 -46.39
C MET A 1 0.39 50.72 -44.94
N GLY A 2 0.72 49.47 -44.62
CA GLY A 2 0.54 48.88 -43.28
C GLY A 2 -0.36 47.65 -43.29
N HIS A 3 0.17 46.51 -43.74
CA HIS A 3 -0.42 45.20 -43.50
C HIS A 3 0.01 44.73 -42.09
N PHE A 4 -0.96 44.43 -41.23
CA PHE A 4 -0.72 43.59 -40.04
C PHE A 4 -1.38 42.23 -40.28
N LEU A 5 -0.54 41.24 -40.55
CA LEU A 5 -0.85 39.82 -40.55
C LEU A 5 -1.05 39.39 -39.08
N VAL A 6 -2.25 38.90 -38.76
CA VAL A 6 -2.53 38.18 -37.52
C VAL A 6 -2.07 36.74 -37.70
N PHE A 7 -0.91 36.41 -37.13
CA PHE A 7 -0.43 35.04 -36.98
C PHE A 7 -1.04 34.45 -35.69
N SER A 8 -2.08 33.64 -35.84
CA SER A 8 -2.54 32.74 -34.78
C SER A 8 -1.55 31.60 -34.62
N ILE A 9 -0.63 31.72 -33.65
CA ILE A 9 0.21 30.61 -33.20
C ILE A 9 -0.62 29.79 -32.22
N LEU A 10 -1.07 28.61 -32.67
CA LEU A 10 -1.53 27.53 -31.81
C LEU A 10 -0.34 27.09 -30.93
N LEU A 11 -0.37 27.49 -29.66
CA LEU A 11 0.44 26.89 -28.60
C LEU A 11 -0.21 25.55 -28.21
N LEU A 12 0.20 24.48 -28.89
CA LEU A 12 0.08 23.13 -28.35
C LEU A 12 0.99 23.05 -27.09
N PRO A 13 0.49 22.64 -25.92
CA PRO A 13 1.37 22.36 -24.81
C PRO A 13 2.15 21.09 -25.19
N PHE A 14 3.46 21.26 -25.39
CA PHE A 14 4.41 20.17 -25.22
C PHE A 14 4.23 19.65 -23.79
N THR A 15 3.39 18.61 -23.63
CA THR A 15 3.49 17.68 -22.52
C THR A 15 4.73 16.82 -22.77
N ALA A 16 5.91 17.45 -22.68
CA ALA A 16 7.10 16.77 -22.23
C ALA A 16 6.94 16.63 -20.71
N GLY A 17 6.01 15.77 -20.31
CA GLY A 17 6.03 15.21 -18.98
C GLY A 17 7.33 14.42 -18.93
N LEU A 18 8.29 14.94 -18.18
CA LEU A 18 9.29 14.11 -17.54
C LEU A 18 8.51 12.99 -16.86
N ASP A 19 8.48 11.80 -17.46
CA ASP A 19 8.14 10.60 -16.73
C ASP A 19 9.10 10.60 -15.54
N SER A 20 8.56 10.93 -14.37
CA SER A 20 9.13 10.39 -13.16
C SER A 20 8.94 8.88 -13.32
N GLU A 21 9.89 8.21 -13.97
CA GLU A 21 9.98 6.76 -13.94
C GLU A 21 9.98 6.43 -12.45
N THR A 22 8.85 5.94 -11.99
CA THR A 22 8.71 5.44 -10.65
C THR A 22 9.71 4.29 -10.52
N ASN A 23 10.46 4.24 -9.41
CA ASN A 23 11.42 3.18 -9.11
C ASN A 23 10.70 1.85 -8.80
N ASP A 24 9.64 1.53 -9.54
CA ASP A 24 8.75 0.42 -9.28
C ASP A 24 8.88 -0.63 -10.39
N PRO A 25 8.84 -1.93 -10.04
CA PRO A 25 9.12 -2.98 -11.00
C PRO A 25 7.98 -3.14 -12.00
N VAL A 26 8.31 -3.02 -13.29
CA VAL A 26 7.43 -3.26 -14.43
C VAL A 26 8.15 -4.14 -15.45
N TYR A 27 7.41 -4.72 -16.40
CA TYR A 27 8.02 -5.44 -17.51
C TYR A 27 8.70 -4.46 -18.46
N LYS A 28 9.98 -4.68 -18.73
CA LYS A 28 10.82 -3.93 -19.67
C LYS A 28 11.64 -4.92 -20.50
N PHE A 29 12.35 -4.44 -21.50
CA PHE A 29 13.26 -5.28 -22.28
C PHE A 29 14.72 -4.92 -22.03
N ALA A 30 15.50 -5.90 -21.59
CA ALA A 30 16.96 -5.81 -21.62
C ALA A 30 17.45 -6.23 -23.00
N ILE A 31 17.94 -5.27 -23.78
CA ILE A 31 18.39 -5.48 -25.16
C ILE A 31 19.90 -5.77 -25.18
N VAL A 32 20.30 -6.78 -25.95
CA VAL A 32 21.70 -7.17 -26.16
C VAL A 32 21.92 -7.56 -27.62
N ASP A 33 23.17 -7.48 -28.08
CA ASP A 33 23.56 -7.97 -29.39
C ASP A 33 23.83 -9.48 -29.34
N GLY A 34 23.12 -10.24 -30.17
CA GLY A 34 23.18 -11.69 -30.18
C GLY A 34 22.12 -12.32 -31.06
N GLU A 35 22.00 -13.64 -30.97
CA GLU A 35 21.06 -14.41 -31.78
C GLU A 35 20.65 -15.69 -31.03
N PRO A 36 19.36 -16.07 -31.05
CA PRO A 36 18.90 -17.37 -30.55
C PRO A 36 19.62 -18.53 -31.26
N ILE A 37 20.12 -19.52 -30.52
CA ILE A 37 20.81 -20.68 -31.14
C ILE A 37 19.83 -21.49 -32.02
N VAL A 38 18.55 -21.51 -31.65
CA VAL A 38 17.48 -22.17 -32.39
C VAL A 38 16.38 -21.15 -32.71
N LEU A 39 16.15 -20.88 -33.99
CA LEU A 39 15.13 -19.95 -34.48
C LEU A 39 13.72 -20.59 -34.58
N ASN A 40 13.32 -21.36 -33.56
CA ASN A 40 11.96 -21.92 -33.46
C ASN A 40 11.05 -20.95 -32.70
N ALA A 41 10.80 -19.78 -33.30
CA ALA A 41 9.94 -18.77 -32.71
C ALA A 41 8.47 -19.22 -32.66
N SER A 42 7.76 -18.80 -31.61
CA SER A 42 6.32 -19.03 -31.45
C SER A 42 5.50 -18.24 -32.47
N SER A 43 5.93 -17.01 -32.76
CA SER A 43 5.34 -16.16 -33.80
C SER A 43 6.42 -15.40 -34.56
N ILE A 44 6.12 -15.11 -35.83
CA ILE A 44 7.01 -14.37 -36.74
C ILE A 44 6.18 -13.25 -37.36
N ILE A 45 6.57 -12.00 -37.12
CA ILE A 45 5.82 -10.82 -37.54
C ILE A 45 6.71 -9.85 -38.32
N GLN A 46 6.10 -9.11 -39.23
CA GLN A 46 6.77 -8.03 -39.96
C GLN A 46 6.63 -6.73 -39.18
N VAL A 47 7.75 -6.06 -38.94
CA VAL A 47 7.84 -4.81 -38.19
C VAL A 47 8.81 -3.86 -38.88
N THR A 48 8.69 -2.57 -38.61
CA THR A 48 9.53 -1.52 -39.21
C THR A 48 10.76 -1.18 -38.38
N SER A 49 10.80 -1.59 -37.11
CA SER A 49 11.92 -1.38 -36.19
C SER A 49 11.97 -2.47 -35.12
N PHE A 50 13.11 -2.54 -34.43
CA PHE A 50 13.26 -3.43 -33.29
C PHE A 50 12.44 -2.98 -32.07
N ASP A 51 12.24 -1.68 -31.90
CA ASP A 51 11.35 -1.16 -30.85
C ASP A 51 9.91 -1.69 -31.05
N GLU A 52 9.41 -1.66 -32.30
CA GLU A 52 8.10 -2.22 -32.63
C GLU A 52 8.05 -3.75 -32.40
N CYS A 53 9.16 -4.47 -32.63
CA CYS A 53 9.29 -5.89 -32.28
C CYS A 53 9.11 -6.11 -30.76
N THR A 54 9.76 -5.29 -29.93
CA THR A 54 9.64 -5.40 -28.48
C THR A 54 8.26 -5.00 -27.96
N ASP A 55 7.64 -3.97 -28.54
CA ASP A 55 6.27 -3.57 -28.19
C ASP A 55 5.27 -4.70 -28.46
N LYS A 56 5.41 -5.39 -29.59
CA LYS A 56 4.58 -6.56 -29.92
C LYS A 56 4.78 -7.71 -28.94
N CYS A 57 6.02 -7.97 -28.51
CA CYS A 57 6.29 -8.94 -27.45
C CYS A 57 5.75 -8.50 -26.07
N LEU A 58 5.60 -7.20 -25.82
CA LEU A 58 4.98 -6.70 -24.59
C LEU A 58 3.46 -6.92 -24.60
N GLU A 59 2.83 -6.77 -25.76
CA GLU A 59 1.40 -7.05 -26.00
C GLU A 59 1.07 -8.55 -25.84
N GLU A 60 1.98 -9.44 -26.27
CA GLU A 60 1.85 -10.89 -26.05
C GLU A 60 2.29 -11.27 -24.63
N PHE A 61 1.33 -11.65 -23.80
CA PHE A 61 1.55 -11.92 -22.38
C PHE A 61 2.70 -12.92 -22.13
N ASP A 62 2.71 -14.04 -22.85
CA ASP A 62 3.66 -15.13 -22.70
C ASP A 62 4.95 -14.98 -23.52
N CYS A 63 5.09 -13.93 -24.33
CA CYS A 63 6.33 -13.61 -25.03
C CYS A 63 7.39 -13.15 -24.02
N VAL A 64 8.55 -13.83 -24.02
CA VAL A 64 9.67 -13.57 -23.09
C VAL A 64 10.94 -13.11 -23.79
N VAL A 65 11.10 -13.45 -25.07
CA VAL A 65 12.26 -13.03 -25.86
C VAL A 65 11.77 -12.57 -27.24
N ALA A 66 12.31 -11.44 -27.70
CA ALA A 66 12.13 -10.95 -29.06
C ALA A 66 13.49 -10.87 -29.77
N TYR A 67 13.55 -11.20 -31.05
CA TYR A 67 14.78 -11.18 -31.84
C TYR A 67 14.54 -10.61 -33.23
N GLN A 68 15.48 -9.81 -33.71
CA GLN A 68 15.51 -9.35 -35.10
C GLN A 68 16.98 -9.23 -35.55
N SER A 69 17.31 -9.84 -36.68
CA SER A 69 18.69 -9.80 -37.21
C SER A 69 19.07 -8.39 -37.69
N ASN A 70 18.17 -7.75 -38.44
CA ASN A 70 18.30 -6.37 -38.90
C ASN A 70 16.91 -5.77 -39.20
N ALA A 71 16.83 -4.46 -39.41
CA ALA A 71 15.56 -3.75 -39.61
C ALA A 71 14.75 -4.19 -40.84
N SER A 72 15.31 -4.99 -41.75
CA SER A 72 14.60 -5.52 -42.94
C SER A 72 14.09 -6.95 -42.74
N ASP A 73 14.55 -7.63 -41.69
CA ASP A 73 14.17 -9.01 -41.39
C ASP A 73 12.94 -9.08 -40.48
N PRO A 74 12.17 -10.17 -40.53
CA PRO A 74 11.05 -10.36 -39.61
C PRO A 74 11.52 -10.37 -38.15
N CYS A 75 10.61 -9.92 -37.28
CA CYS A 75 10.72 -10.05 -35.84
C CYS A 75 10.25 -11.44 -35.40
N TYR A 76 11.08 -12.12 -34.62
CA TYR A 76 10.84 -13.45 -34.06
C TYR A 76 10.49 -13.31 -32.59
N LEU A 77 9.31 -13.80 -32.19
CA LEU A 77 8.84 -13.76 -30.81
C LEU A 77 8.85 -15.18 -30.23
N PHE A 78 9.44 -15.30 -29.05
CA PHE A 78 9.61 -16.56 -28.33
C PHE A 78 8.79 -16.51 -27.05
N GLN A 79 7.87 -17.46 -26.92
CA GLN A 79 7.07 -17.61 -25.70
C GLN A 79 7.89 -18.28 -24.58
N TYR A 80 7.38 -18.17 -23.36
CA TYR A 80 7.91 -18.89 -22.21
C TYR A 80 8.08 -20.39 -22.53
N ASP A 81 9.19 -20.99 -22.09
CA ASP A 81 9.59 -22.38 -22.35
C ASP A 81 9.96 -22.72 -23.83
N SER A 82 10.11 -21.73 -24.71
CA SER A 82 10.47 -21.99 -26.14
C SER A 82 11.95 -21.80 -26.49
N ILE A 83 12.73 -21.09 -25.67
CA ILE A 83 14.13 -20.74 -25.97
C ILE A 83 15.06 -21.00 -24.78
N GLN A 84 16.18 -21.67 -25.03
CA GLN A 84 17.08 -22.10 -23.95
C GLN A 84 18.44 -21.41 -24.00
N GLU A 85 18.90 -21.01 -25.18
CA GLU A 85 20.26 -20.48 -25.37
C GLU A 85 20.29 -19.41 -26.46
N ILE A 86 21.00 -18.32 -26.18
CA ILE A 86 21.22 -17.19 -27.09
C ILE A 86 22.72 -16.96 -27.16
N LYS A 87 23.30 -17.01 -28.37
CA LYS A 87 24.71 -16.72 -28.59
C LYS A 87 24.93 -15.21 -28.60
N SER A 88 25.99 -14.77 -27.94
CA SER A 88 26.44 -13.39 -27.98
C SER A 88 27.08 -13.07 -29.32
N ASN A 89 27.18 -11.77 -29.64
CA ASN A 89 27.93 -11.31 -30.81
C ASN A 89 29.40 -11.76 -30.80
N ALA A 90 30.05 -11.81 -29.63
CA ALA A 90 31.42 -12.29 -29.49
C ALA A 90 31.59 -13.79 -29.86
N SER A 91 30.54 -14.58 -29.68
CA SER A 91 30.48 -15.99 -30.08
C SER A 91 29.83 -16.19 -31.47
N GLY A 92 29.74 -15.13 -32.26
CA GLY A 92 29.26 -15.14 -33.64
C GLY A 92 27.75 -14.96 -33.81
N GLY A 93 27.04 -14.45 -32.80
CA GLY A 93 25.63 -14.07 -32.90
C GLY A 93 25.41 -12.81 -33.71
N GLU A 94 24.41 -12.78 -34.58
CA GLU A 94 24.09 -11.60 -35.39
C GLU A 94 22.68 -11.09 -35.10
N GLY A 95 22.56 -9.80 -34.74
CA GLY A 95 21.29 -9.14 -34.52
C GLY A 95 21.08 -8.63 -33.11
N GLN A 96 19.83 -8.25 -32.82
CA GLN A 96 19.40 -7.76 -31.52
C GLN A 96 18.43 -8.75 -30.87
N VAL A 97 18.66 -9.02 -29.59
CA VAL A 97 17.81 -9.85 -28.74
C VAL A 97 17.35 -9.03 -27.56
N ALA A 98 16.05 -9.08 -27.29
CA ALA A 98 15.41 -8.41 -26.18
C ALA A 98 14.86 -9.46 -25.21
N PHE A 99 15.33 -9.44 -23.96
CA PHE A 99 14.81 -10.27 -22.89
C PHE A 99 13.78 -9.49 -22.07
N LYS A 100 12.57 -10.02 -21.93
CA LYS A 100 11.54 -9.43 -21.07
C LYS A 100 11.95 -9.60 -19.61
N VAL A 101 12.21 -8.51 -18.92
CA VAL A 101 12.64 -8.51 -17.52
C VAL A 101 11.63 -7.72 -16.70
N TYR A 102 11.30 -8.23 -15.52
CA TYR A 102 10.57 -7.46 -14.52
C TYR A 102 11.61 -6.66 -13.72
N THR A 103 11.57 -5.33 -13.69
CA THR A 103 12.60 -4.54 -12.98
C THR A 103 12.16 -3.10 -12.70
N ASP A 104 12.68 -2.59 -11.58
CA ASP A 104 12.57 -1.21 -11.09
C ASP A 104 13.62 -0.25 -11.68
N GLN A 105 14.57 -0.75 -12.48
CA GLN A 105 15.58 0.11 -13.11
C GLN A 105 14.93 1.06 -14.13
N PRO A 106 15.34 2.34 -14.20
CA PRO A 106 14.83 3.28 -15.19
C PRO A 106 15.15 2.78 -16.61
N SER A 107 14.21 2.87 -17.55
CA SER A 107 14.31 2.31 -18.90
C SER A 107 15.50 2.90 -19.66
N CYS A 108 15.77 4.19 -19.46
CA CYS A 108 16.89 4.91 -20.07
C CYS A 108 18.27 4.50 -19.51
N SER A 109 18.32 3.73 -18.42
CA SER A 109 19.54 3.33 -17.72
C SER A 109 19.57 1.86 -17.33
N LEU A 110 18.83 1.02 -18.07
CA LEU A 110 18.78 -0.42 -17.87
C LEU A 110 20.18 -1.03 -17.97
N ASN A 111 20.66 -1.59 -16.87
CA ASN A 111 21.92 -2.33 -16.84
C ASN A 111 21.64 -3.80 -17.19
N ALA A 112 21.65 -4.11 -18.49
CA ALA A 112 21.42 -5.46 -19.00
C ALA A 112 22.39 -6.49 -18.39
N GLN A 113 23.64 -6.11 -18.12
CA GLN A 113 24.62 -7.05 -17.55
C GLN A 113 24.26 -7.50 -16.14
N LEU A 114 23.68 -6.62 -15.31
CA LEU A 114 23.20 -6.96 -13.98
C LEU A 114 21.89 -7.78 -14.04
N LEU A 115 21.05 -7.50 -15.03
CA LEU A 115 19.75 -8.15 -15.19
C LEU A 115 19.91 -9.58 -15.73
N LEU A 116 20.75 -9.77 -16.73
CA LEU A 116 20.93 -11.03 -17.43
C LEU A 116 22.01 -11.93 -16.78
N ASN A 117 22.21 -11.78 -15.46
CA ASN A 117 23.20 -12.55 -14.70
C ASN A 117 22.61 -13.09 -13.40
N GLY A 118 22.04 -14.29 -13.46
CA GLY A 118 21.63 -15.04 -12.28
C GLY A 118 20.26 -14.67 -11.71
N LYS A 119 19.61 -13.62 -12.23
CA LYS A 119 18.31 -13.16 -11.75
C LYS A 119 17.17 -14.04 -12.27
N ARG A 120 16.14 -14.15 -11.42
CA ARG A 120 14.87 -14.80 -11.73
C ARG A 120 13.82 -13.74 -12.04
N TYR A 121 13.02 -14.02 -13.06
CA TYR A 121 11.94 -13.19 -13.55
C TYR A 121 10.66 -14.01 -13.57
N PRO A 122 9.53 -13.44 -13.16
CA PRO A 122 8.29 -14.15 -13.26
C PRO A 122 7.60 -13.85 -14.60
N LEU A 123 6.73 -14.74 -15.05
CA LEU A 123 5.79 -14.45 -16.13
C LEU A 123 4.62 -13.61 -15.62
N TYR A 124 4.21 -13.81 -14.37
CA TYR A 124 3.19 -13.00 -13.66
C TYR A 124 3.85 -12.27 -12.48
N PRO A 125 3.60 -10.97 -12.20
CA PRO A 125 4.31 -10.22 -11.16
C PRO A 125 4.38 -10.90 -9.77
N ASN A 126 3.38 -11.71 -9.45
CA ASN A 126 3.25 -12.44 -8.18
C ASN A 126 3.49 -13.94 -8.28
N ASP A 127 4.07 -14.42 -9.39
CA ASP A 127 4.54 -15.80 -9.45
C ASP A 127 5.74 -15.99 -8.52
N THR A 128 5.61 -16.96 -7.62
CA THR A 128 6.65 -17.29 -6.64
C THR A 128 7.33 -18.63 -6.93
N LEU A 129 6.87 -19.44 -7.89
CA LEU A 129 7.28 -20.84 -8.05
C LEU A 129 7.32 -21.42 -9.48
N ASP A 130 6.29 -21.25 -10.32
CA ASP A 130 6.01 -22.17 -11.43
C ASP A 130 6.26 -21.59 -12.84
N TYR A 131 6.08 -20.28 -13.02
CA TYR A 131 6.40 -19.57 -14.25
C TYR A 131 7.53 -18.58 -14.02
N LEU A 132 8.56 -19.03 -13.30
CA LEU A 132 9.79 -18.30 -13.11
C LEU A 132 10.82 -18.74 -14.15
N TRP A 133 11.55 -17.80 -14.71
CA TRP A 133 12.69 -18.10 -15.56
C TRP A 133 13.91 -17.34 -15.11
N LYS A 134 15.07 -17.91 -15.36
CA LYS A 134 16.37 -17.40 -14.94
C LYS A 134 17.23 -17.21 -16.18
N ILE A 135 17.89 -16.07 -16.25
CA ILE A 135 18.85 -15.77 -17.31
C ILE A 135 20.22 -15.73 -16.66
N ASP A 136 21.09 -16.65 -17.09
CA ASP A 136 22.48 -16.74 -16.66
C ASP A 136 23.40 -16.34 -17.80
N THR A 137 24.42 -15.55 -17.50
CA THR A 137 25.51 -15.30 -18.44
C THR A 137 26.36 -16.56 -18.56
N SER A 138 26.68 -16.96 -19.78
CA SER A 138 27.54 -18.10 -20.11
C SER A 138 28.75 -17.64 -20.93
N GLU A 139 29.72 -18.53 -21.18
CA GLU A 139 30.88 -18.20 -22.04
C GLU A 139 30.45 -17.80 -23.46
N ASP A 140 29.40 -18.43 -23.98
CA ASP A 140 28.94 -18.21 -25.36
C ASP A 140 27.82 -17.17 -25.49
N GLY A 141 27.26 -16.67 -24.38
CA GLY A 141 26.18 -15.69 -24.38
C GLY A 141 25.30 -15.83 -23.15
N TRP A 142 24.05 -16.26 -23.35
CA TRP A 142 23.07 -16.39 -22.27
C TRP A 142 22.38 -17.74 -22.30
N LYS A 143 22.21 -18.32 -21.11
CA LYS A 143 21.42 -19.52 -20.88
C LYS A 143 20.14 -19.16 -20.15
N VAL A 144 19.03 -19.59 -20.73
CA VAL A 144 17.70 -19.46 -20.18
C VAL A 144 17.30 -20.76 -19.51
N THR A 145 16.93 -20.67 -18.23
CA THR A 145 16.43 -21.81 -17.44
C THR A 145 15.01 -21.51 -16.97
N TYR A 146 14.06 -22.36 -17.36
CA TYR A 146 12.69 -22.30 -16.89
C TYR A 146 12.53 -23.12 -15.61
N LEU A 147 11.96 -22.51 -14.58
CA LEU A 147 11.73 -23.10 -13.27
C LEU A 147 10.23 -23.37 -13.16
N ARG A 148 9.84 -24.62 -13.41
CA ARG A 148 8.48 -25.11 -13.21
C ARG A 148 8.48 -26.14 -12.09
N LYS A 149 7.69 -25.91 -11.03
CA LYS A 149 7.39 -26.97 -10.07
C LYS A 149 6.11 -27.64 -10.56
N GLU A 150 6.15 -28.96 -10.74
CA GLU A 150 4.90 -29.70 -10.91
C GLU A 150 4.14 -29.62 -9.59
N LEU A 151 2.97 -28.99 -9.63
CA LEU A 151 2.01 -28.97 -8.55
C LEU A 151 1.65 -30.41 -8.20
N ASN A 152 1.80 -30.79 -6.93
CA ASN A 152 1.34 -32.09 -6.48
C ASN A 152 -0.19 -32.04 -6.43
N ASP A 153 -0.86 -32.74 -7.36
CA ASP A 153 -2.32 -32.79 -7.57
C ASP A 153 -3.14 -33.26 -6.35
N THR A 154 -2.51 -33.51 -5.20
CA THR A 154 -3.13 -34.09 -4.01
C THR A 154 -3.62 -33.05 -2.99
N ILE A 155 -3.41 -31.75 -3.20
CA ILE A 155 -3.91 -30.71 -2.28
C ILE A 155 -5.19 -30.10 -2.85
N VAL A 156 -6.31 -30.64 -2.38
CA VAL A 156 -7.68 -30.12 -2.51
C VAL A 156 -7.90 -29.16 -1.35
N CYS A 157 -8.30 -27.90 -1.46
CA CYS A 157 -8.35 -26.94 -0.34
C CYS A 157 -6.99 -26.50 0.22
N GLY A 158 -6.62 -25.28 -0.15
CA GLY A 158 -5.42 -24.65 0.34
C GLY A 158 -4.19 -25.11 -0.39
N ASN A 159 -4.28 -25.42 -1.69
CA ASN A 159 -3.08 -25.45 -2.53
C ASN A 159 -2.35 -24.12 -2.27
N PHE A 160 -1.21 -24.20 -1.57
CA PHE A 160 -0.64 -23.05 -0.87
C PHE A 160 0.17 -22.18 -1.81
N LEU A 161 0.14 -22.43 -3.12
CA LEU A 161 0.98 -21.78 -4.12
C LEU A 161 0.35 -20.46 -4.61
N HIS A 162 0.95 -19.83 -5.62
CA HIS A 162 0.36 -18.63 -6.23
C HIS A 162 -0.73 -18.98 -7.26
N ASN A 163 -0.70 -20.19 -7.83
CA ASN A 163 -1.46 -20.59 -9.02
C ASN A 163 -2.96 -20.78 -8.77
N ARG A 164 -3.68 -19.68 -8.53
CA ARG A 164 -5.14 -19.65 -8.50
C ARG A 164 -5.74 -19.34 -9.87
N PRO A 165 -6.96 -19.84 -10.16
CA PRO A 165 -7.79 -20.70 -9.30
C PRO A 165 -7.34 -22.17 -9.31
N TYR A 166 -7.47 -22.84 -8.17
CA TYR A 166 -7.37 -24.30 -8.04
C TYR A 166 -8.68 -24.98 -8.46
N PRO A 167 -8.63 -26.24 -8.95
CA PRO A 167 -9.82 -27.00 -9.35
C PRO A 167 -10.92 -27.04 -8.28
N ASP A 168 -10.55 -27.15 -7.00
CA ASP A 168 -11.45 -27.20 -5.84
C ASP A 168 -11.71 -25.85 -5.16
N SER A 169 -11.21 -24.74 -5.71
CA SER A 169 -11.23 -23.44 -5.01
C SER A 169 -12.62 -22.99 -4.57
N CYS A 170 -13.66 -23.46 -5.26
CA CYS A 170 -15.06 -23.14 -5.02
C CYS A 170 -15.81 -24.18 -4.19
N GLU A 171 -15.14 -25.24 -3.72
CA GLU A 171 -15.71 -26.14 -2.73
C GLU A 171 -15.88 -25.40 -1.39
N THR A 172 -16.96 -25.70 -0.67
CA THR A 172 -17.34 -24.97 0.55
C THR A 172 -16.31 -25.08 1.68
N GLU A 173 -15.62 -26.21 1.75
CA GLU A 173 -14.49 -26.46 2.65
C GLU A 173 -13.24 -25.64 2.29
N CYS A 174 -13.09 -25.23 1.03
CA CYS A 174 -11.95 -24.47 0.51
C CYS A 174 -12.19 -22.94 0.44
N MET A 175 -13.25 -22.43 1.07
CA MET A 175 -13.62 -20.99 1.04
C MET A 175 -12.66 -20.05 1.82
N ASP A 176 -11.45 -20.50 2.11
CA ASP A 176 -10.34 -19.66 2.52
C ASP A 176 -9.02 -20.23 1.97
N THR A 177 -8.08 -19.33 1.70
CA THR A 177 -6.84 -19.67 1.00
C THR A 177 -5.67 -18.84 1.50
N MET A 178 -4.45 -19.26 1.19
CA MET A 178 -3.24 -18.48 1.40
C MET A 178 -2.68 -18.07 0.05
N VAL A 179 -2.83 -16.80 -0.30
CA VAL A 179 -2.29 -16.22 -1.54
C VAL A 179 -0.83 -15.84 -1.30
N GLN A 180 0.11 -16.49 -1.99
CA GLN A 180 1.53 -16.12 -1.93
C GLN A 180 1.85 -14.91 -2.81
N VAL A 181 2.66 -13.99 -2.29
CA VAL A 181 3.11 -12.78 -2.98
C VAL A 181 4.60 -12.53 -2.76
N ASN A 182 5.26 -11.93 -3.75
CA ASN A 182 6.64 -11.47 -3.63
C ASN A 182 6.68 -10.21 -2.75
N ALA A 183 6.84 -10.41 -1.44
CA ALA A 183 6.80 -9.35 -0.45
C ALA A 183 7.69 -9.61 0.76
N LYS A 184 7.93 -8.55 1.52
CA LYS A 184 8.52 -8.57 2.87
C LYS A 184 7.70 -7.68 3.82
N PRO A 185 7.92 -7.78 5.13
CA PRO A 185 7.26 -6.91 6.08
C PRO A 185 7.45 -5.43 5.75
N GLY A 186 6.35 -4.68 5.62
CA GLY A 186 6.35 -3.27 5.28
C GLY A 186 6.31 -2.33 6.49
N PRO A 187 6.16 -1.02 6.26
CA PRO A 187 6.02 -0.05 7.34
C PRO A 187 4.76 -0.30 8.17
N LEU A 188 4.80 0.11 9.43
CA LEU A 188 3.67 0.00 10.37
C LEU A 188 3.18 -1.42 10.63
N MET A 189 3.96 -2.45 10.32
CA MET A 189 3.68 -3.79 10.82
C MET A 189 3.90 -3.84 12.33
N GLY A 190 2.87 -4.30 13.05
CA GLY A 190 2.89 -4.44 14.49
C GLY A 190 3.82 -5.56 14.96
N SER A 191 3.68 -5.93 16.24
CA SER A 191 4.48 -7.02 16.82
C SER A 191 4.22 -8.33 16.07
N ARG A 192 5.29 -8.94 15.57
CA ARG A 192 5.22 -10.28 14.97
C ARG A 192 5.09 -11.34 16.05
N ASN A 193 4.39 -12.42 15.73
CA ASN A 193 4.47 -13.67 16.45
C ASN A 193 5.45 -14.60 15.73
N ILE A 194 6.11 -15.47 16.47
CA ILE A 194 7.07 -16.43 15.93
C ILE A 194 6.55 -17.83 16.21
N LYS A 195 6.59 -18.68 15.20
CA LYS A 195 6.38 -20.12 15.36
C LYS A 195 7.69 -20.84 15.14
N ASP A 196 8.20 -21.43 16.22
CA ASP A 196 9.40 -22.25 16.19
C ASP A 196 9.13 -23.65 15.63
N ASN A 197 10.21 -24.34 15.23
CA ASN A 197 10.22 -25.71 14.73
C ASN A 197 9.57 -25.95 13.37
N LEU A 198 9.33 -24.91 12.58
CA LEU A 198 8.98 -25.05 11.16
C LEU A 198 10.24 -24.87 10.33
N THR A 199 10.43 -25.75 9.34
CA THR A 199 11.69 -25.86 8.58
C THR A 199 11.57 -25.36 7.14
N SER A 200 10.36 -24.99 6.71
CA SER A 200 10.09 -24.57 5.34
C SER A 200 8.99 -23.52 5.24
N SER A 201 8.99 -22.80 4.12
CA SER A 201 7.92 -21.85 3.76
C SER A 201 6.56 -22.55 3.71
N ASP A 202 6.48 -23.73 3.09
CA ASP A 202 5.23 -24.49 2.93
C ASP A 202 4.64 -24.88 4.30
N GLU A 203 5.49 -25.30 5.27
CA GLU A 203 5.07 -25.55 6.64
C GLU A 203 4.56 -24.29 7.34
N CYS A 204 5.23 -23.15 7.12
CA CYS A 204 4.83 -21.85 7.67
C CYS A 204 3.47 -21.39 7.12
N VAL A 205 3.24 -21.54 5.81
CA VAL A 205 1.95 -21.20 5.18
C VAL A 205 0.84 -22.13 5.69
N LYS A 206 1.10 -23.44 5.76
CA LYS A 206 0.14 -24.42 6.28
C LYS A 206 -0.19 -24.19 7.76
N TYR A 207 0.77 -23.77 8.57
CA TYR A 207 0.53 -23.35 9.95
C TYR A 207 -0.40 -22.14 9.98
N CYS A 208 -0.08 -21.10 9.21
CA CYS A 208 -0.86 -19.88 9.20
C CYS A 208 -2.29 -20.11 8.73
N TRP A 209 -2.49 -20.94 7.70
CA TRP A 209 -3.80 -21.32 7.23
C TRP A 209 -4.69 -21.90 8.36
N LYS A 210 -4.14 -22.81 9.17
CA LYS A 210 -4.85 -23.46 10.29
C LYS A 210 -5.04 -22.57 11.51
N ASP A 211 -4.11 -21.66 11.80
CA ASP A 211 -4.23 -20.77 12.95
C ASP A 211 -5.21 -19.63 12.65
N LEU A 212 -6.33 -19.62 13.38
CA LEU A 212 -7.37 -18.60 13.21
C LEU A 212 -6.85 -17.17 13.50
N ASN A 213 -5.77 -17.00 14.27
CA ASN A 213 -5.21 -15.67 14.53
C ASN A 213 -4.23 -15.22 13.45
N CYS A 214 -3.77 -16.13 12.60
CA CYS A 214 -2.78 -15.84 11.58
C CYS A 214 -3.46 -15.32 10.31
N PHE A 215 -3.15 -14.08 9.95
CA PHE A 215 -3.63 -13.42 8.73
C PHE A 215 -2.57 -13.40 7.63
N VAL A 216 -1.32 -13.09 7.98
CA VAL A 216 -0.17 -13.14 7.08
C VAL A 216 0.99 -13.87 7.73
N ASN A 217 1.76 -14.57 6.92
CA ASN A 217 3.03 -15.16 7.34
C ASN A 217 4.20 -14.72 6.44
N TYR A 218 5.40 -14.87 6.98
CA TYR A 218 6.69 -14.70 6.30
C TYR A 218 7.67 -15.72 6.87
N TYR A 219 8.24 -16.56 6.03
CA TYR A 219 9.30 -17.47 6.44
C TYR A 219 10.65 -16.83 6.18
N ASP A 220 11.32 -16.40 7.24
CA ASP A 220 12.64 -15.82 7.13
C ASP A 220 13.67 -16.93 6.95
N LYS A 221 14.20 -17.07 5.73
CA LYS A 221 15.14 -18.14 5.36
C LYS A 221 16.46 -18.04 6.11
N ASP A 222 16.86 -16.83 6.48
CA ASP A 222 18.14 -16.58 7.16
C ASP A 222 18.10 -17.05 8.61
N SER A 223 17.04 -16.67 9.34
CA SER A 223 16.82 -17.12 10.73
C SER A 223 16.15 -18.50 10.85
N LYS A 224 15.56 -19.02 9.76
CA LYS A 224 14.71 -20.21 9.73
C LYS A 224 13.50 -20.11 10.67
N GLU A 225 12.96 -18.90 10.79
CA GLU A 225 11.80 -18.63 11.63
C GLU A 225 10.54 -18.39 10.78
N CYS A 226 9.41 -18.93 11.24
CA CYS A 226 8.11 -18.58 10.69
C CYS A 226 7.53 -17.40 11.47
N TRP A 227 7.53 -16.23 10.85
CA TRP A 227 6.89 -15.04 11.39
C TRP A 227 5.45 -14.95 10.92
N TRP A 228 4.57 -14.50 11.79
CA TRP A 228 3.19 -14.25 11.42
C TRP A 228 2.54 -13.11 12.20
N TRP A 229 1.50 -12.54 11.60
CA TRP A 229 0.75 -11.41 12.16
C TRP A 229 -0.75 -11.68 12.12
N SER A 230 -1.44 -11.16 13.13
CA SER A 230 -2.90 -11.00 13.10
C SER A 230 -3.27 -9.80 12.24
N ILE A 231 -4.51 -9.79 11.73
CA ILE A 231 -5.00 -8.75 10.83
C ILE A 231 -4.85 -7.33 11.43
N ASP A 232 -5.08 -7.18 12.73
CA ASP A 232 -4.98 -5.89 13.44
C ASP A 232 -3.57 -5.30 13.47
N ASN A 233 -2.54 -6.07 13.11
CA ASN A 233 -1.14 -5.66 13.13
C ASN A 233 -0.54 -5.49 11.71
N VAL A 234 -1.37 -5.41 10.67
CA VAL A 234 -0.94 -5.44 9.28
C VAL A 234 -1.61 -4.32 8.52
N HIS A 235 -0.79 -3.47 7.89
CA HIS A 235 -1.26 -2.38 7.03
C HIS A 235 -0.58 -2.37 5.67
N PHE A 236 0.73 -2.61 5.64
CA PHE A 236 1.52 -2.55 4.42
C PHE A 236 2.43 -3.77 4.35
N LEU A 237 2.37 -4.47 3.22
CA LEU A 237 3.36 -5.47 2.83
C LEU A 237 4.18 -4.87 1.70
N GLU A 238 5.49 -4.75 1.87
CA GLU A 238 6.37 -4.14 0.87
C GLU A 238 6.62 -5.16 -0.25
N LYS A 239 6.26 -4.78 -1.48
CA LYS A 239 6.54 -5.60 -2.67
C LYS A 239 8.06 -5.69 -2.83
N VAL A 240 8.52 -6.86 -3.20
CA VAL A 240 9.94 -7.10 -3.50
C VAL A 240 10.10 -7.66 -4.88
N HIS A 241 11.30 -7.50 -5.43
CA HIS A 241 11.59 -8.15 -6.69
C HIS A 241 11.64 -9.68 -6.49
N PRO A 242 11.06 -10.49 -7.40
CA PRO A 242 11.05 -11.96 -7.28
C PRO A 242 12.44 -12.60 -7.11
N SER A 243 13.49 -11.97 -7.64
CA SER A 243 14.87 -12.41 -7.42
C SER A 243 15.35 -12.30 -5.98
N GLU A 244 14.72 -11.46 -5.14
CA GLU A 244 15.00 -11.43 -3.70
C GLU A 244 14.52 -12.68 -2.98
N ASN A 245 13.63 -13.47 -3.61
CA ASN A 245 13.14 -14.74 -3.08
C ASN A 245 12.50 -14.63 -1.68
N LYS A 246 11.89 -13.47 -1.41
CA LYS A 246 11.12 -13.15 -0.20
C LYS A 246 9.64 -13.29 -0.52
N VAL A 247 8.97 -14.17 0.19
CA VAL A 247 7.58 -14.53 -0.06
C VAL A 247 6.80 -14.40 1.23
N MET A 248 5.66 -13.72 1.15
CA MET A 248 4.63 -13.71 2.18
C MET A 248 3.41 -14.43 1.66
N ALA A 249 2.58 -14.99 2.54
CA ALA A 249 1.26 -15.47 2.16
C ALA A 249 0.16 -14.78 2.96
N ILE A 250 -0.89 -14.35 2.26
CA ILE A 250 -2.02 -13.60 2.81
C ILE A 250 -3.23 -14.51 2.85
N LYS A 251 -3.86 -14.64 4.03
CA LYS A 251 -5.10 -15.38 4.16
C LYS A 251 -6.25 -14.60 3.56
N ILE A 252 -6.90 -15.16 2.54
CA ILE A 252 -8.08 -14.58 1.88
C ILE A 252 -9.29 -15.48 2.15
N ILE A 253 -10.39 -14.90 2.64
CA ILE A 253 -11.66 -15.60 2.86
C ILE A 253 -12.52 -15.39 1.62
N THR A 254 -12.76 -16.43 0.83
CA THR A 254 -13.49 -16.32 -0.44
C THR A 254 -14.98 -16.61 -0.28
N SER A 255 -15.73 -16.29 -1.32
CA SER A 255 -17.14 -16.56 -1.50
C SER A 255 -17.35 -17.29 -2.83
N ASN A 256 -18.59 -17.73 -3.12
CA ASN A 256 -18.95 -18.27 -4.43
C ASN A 256 -18.65 -17.31 -5.59
N SER A 257 -18.59 -15.99 -5.34
CA SER A 257 -18.29 -14.98 -6.38
C SER A 257 -16.79 -14.69 -6.53
N THR A 258 -15.95 -15.11 -5.59
CA THR A 258 -14.50 -14.81 -5.59
C THR A 258 -13.62 -16.05 -5.61
N CYS A 259 -14.18 -17.24 -5.39
CA CYS A 259 -13.42 -18.49 -5.34
C CYS A 259 -12.70 -18.84 -6.66
N GLY A 260 -13.25 -18.44 -7.82
CA GLY A 260 -12.65 -18.68 -9.13
C GLY A 260 -11.63 -17.63 -9.59
N LEU A 261 -11.28 -16.66 -8.73
CA LEU A 261 -10.38 -15.58 -9.10
C LEU A 261 -8.90 -15.98 -8.95
N THR A 262 -8.07 -15.40 -9.81
CA THR A 262 -6.60 -15.47 -9.74
C THR A 262 -6.05 -14.71 -8.54
N THR A 263 -4.79 -14.96 -8.20
CA THR A 263 -4.07 -14.24 -7.13
C THR A 263 -4.16 -12.72 -7.31
N ASP A 264 -3.85 -12.22 -8.51
CA ASP A 264 -3.84 -10.78 -8.80
C ASP A 264 -5.24 -10.17 -8.69
N GLU A 265 -6.28 -10.88 -9.12
CA GLU A 265 -7.67 -10.41 -9.00
C GLU A 265 -8.15 -10.36 -7.54
N LEU A 266 -7.70 -11.29 -6.69
CA LEU A 266 -8.06 -11.32 -5.27
C LEU A 266 -7.42 -10.14 -4.51
N ILE A 267 -6.16 -9.82 -4.77
CA ILE A 267 -5.43 -8.76 -4.07
C ILE A 267 -5.55 -7.38 -4.73
N ASN A 268 -6.53 -7.19 -5.62
CA ASN A 268 -6.79 -5.94 -6.32
C ASN A 268 -8.05 -5.22 -5.82
N GLY A 269 -8.16 -5.04 -4.50
CA GLY A 269 -9.13 -4.16 -3.86
C GLY A 269 -10.52 -4.77 -3.61
N LYS A 270 -10.70 -6.08 -3.81
CA LYS A 270 -11.95 -6.79 -3.49
C LYS A 270 -12.18 -6.83 -1.98
N HIS A 271 -13.45 -6.83 -1.57
CA HIS A 271 -13.83 -6.86 -0.16
C HIS A 271 -14.19 -8.28 0.32
N TYR A 272 -13.66 -8.63 1.48
CA TYR A 272 -13.75 -9.96 2.06
C TYR A 272 -14.36 -9.90 3.46
N TYR A 273 -15.44 -10.64 3.66
CA TYR A 273 -16.05 -10.77 4.98
C TYR A 273 -15.10 -11.49 5.95
N LEU A 274 -15.13 -11.10 7.24
CA LEU A 274 -14.33 -11.71 8.30
C LEU A 274 -15.18 -12.58 9.24
N PRO A 275 -15.45 -13.85 8.85
CA PRO A 275 -16.07 -14.79 9.77
C PRO A 275 -15.09 -15.18 10.87
N TYR A 276 -15.51 -14.99 12.12
CA TYR A 276 -14.72 -15.31 13.32
C TYR A 276 -14.19 -16.76 13.36
N HIS A 277 -14.88 -17.70 12.70
CA HIS A 277 -14.50 -19.11 12.64
C HIS A 277 -13.40 -19.43 11.60
N ARG A 278 -13.01 -18.49 10.73
CA ARG A 278 -11.89 -18.66 9.77
C ARG A 278 -10.74 -17.68 10.02
N LEU A 279 -11.06 -16.46 10.44
CA LEU A 279 -10.07 -15.50 10.92
C LEU A 279 -10.60 -14.83 12.19
N LYS A 280 -9.93 -15.09 13.30
CA LYS A 280 -10.24 -14.50 14.59
C LYS A 280 -9.79 -13.03 14.59
N GLN A 281 -10.73 -12.15 14.91
CA GLN A 281 -10.51 -10.72 15.06
C GLN A 281 -11.24 -10.20 16.30
N ALA A 282 -10.93 -8.96 16.68
CA ALA A 282 -11.49 -8.34 17.88
C ALA A 282 -12.95 -7.87 17.74
N TRP A 283 -13.44 -7.55 16.52
CA TRP A 283 -14.78 -6.97 16.34
C TRP A 283 -15.71 -7.88 15.54
N ASN A 284 -17.00 -7.79 15.84
CA ASN A 284 -18.05 -8.44 15.05
C ASN A 284 -18.43 -7.55 13.88
N ALA A 285 -18.86 -8.17 12.79
CA ALA A 285 -19.27 -7.49 11.55
C ALA A 285 -18.18 -6.60 10.93
N ASN A 286 -17.04 -7.21 10.58
CA ASN A 286 -15.99 -6.54 9.80
C ASN A 286 -15.77 -7.21 8.46
N PHE A 287 -15.08 -6.47 7.62
CA PHE A 287 -14.54 -6.93 6.36
C PHE A 287 -13.20 -6.24 6.11
N TYR A 288 -12.47 -6.70 5.11
CA TYR A 288 -11.19 -6.13 4.74
C TYR A 288 -11.04 -6.14 3.23
N ASN A 289 -10.06 -5.39 2.74
CA ASN A 289 -9.52 -5.62 1.42
C ASN A 289 -8.00 -5.65 1.45
N VAL A 290 -7.44 -6.23 0.39
CA VAL A 290 -6.05 -6.09 0.03
C VAL A 290 -6.04 -5.35 -1.30
N LYS A 291 -5.39 -4.19 -1.35
CA LYS A 291 -5.25 -3.38 -2.55
C LYS A 291 -3.79 -3.38 -2.98
N THR A 292 -3.53 -3.86 -4.19
CA THR A 292 -2.22 -3.74 -4.81
C THR A 292 -1.98 -2.30 -5.23
N THR A 293 -0.80 -1.80 -4.88
CA THR A 293 -0.22 -0.55 -5.38
C THR A 293 1.12 -0.88 -6.04
N ASP A 294 1.80 0.14 -6.56
CA ASP A 294 3.09 -0.05 -7.20
C ASP A 294 4.12 -0.63 -6.22
N LYS A 295 4.14 -0.11 -4.99
CA LYS A 295 5.13 -0.46 -3.95
C LYS A 295 4.63 -1.40 -2.83
N TYR A 296 3.33 -1.42 -2.56
CA TYR A 296 2.78 -2.16 -1.41
C TYR A 296 1.52 -2.95 -1.76
N TYR A 297 1.30 -4.05 -1.05
CA TYR A 297 -0.06 -4.54 -0.82
C TYR A 297 -0.60 -3.86 0.43
N VAL A 298 -1.64 -3.04 0.26
CA VAL A 298 -2.27 -2.27 1.32
C VAL A 298 -3.42 -3.07 1.89
N VAL A 299 -3.37 -3.35 3.19
CA VAL A 299 -4.42 -4.05 3.93
C VAL A 299 -5.25 -3.01 4.67
N ASN A 300 -6.54 -2.96 4.34
CA ASN A 300 -7.51 -2.12 5.06
C ASN A 300 -8.56 -2.98 5.71
N THR A 301 -8.90 -2.64 6.95
CA THR A 301 -9.98 -3.30 7.69
C THR A 301 -11.08 -2.29 7.96
N TYR A 302 -12.31 -2.71 7.69
CA TYR A 302 -13.52 -1.91 7.81
C TYR A 302 -14.42 -2.56 8.86
N VAL A 303 -15.18 -1.73 9.56
CA VAL A 303 -16.15 -2.18 10.57
C VAL A 303 -17.54 -1.85 10.06
N ASN A 304 -18.58 -2.48 10.61
CA ASN A 304 -19.94 -2.05 10.35
C ASN A 304 -20.09 -0.54 10.57
N GLU A 305 -20.56 0.15 9.53
CA GLU A 305 -20.74 1.59 9.49
C GLU A 305 -21.76 2.11 10.52
N GLU A 306 -22.55 1.23 11.13
CA GLU A 306 -23.53 1.52 12.18
C GLU A 306 -23.01 1.21 13.60
N ALA A 307 -21.82 0.60 13.76
CA ALA A 307 -21.34 0.13 15.06
C ALA A 307 -20.90 1.28 16.00
N THR A 308 -21.61 1.44 17.12
CA THR A 308 -21.39 2.55 18.09
C THR A 308 -20.61 2.16 19.35
N LEU A 309 -20.46 0.87 19.65
CA LEU A 309 -20.04 0.45 21.00
C LEU A 309 -18.61 0.82 21.39
N VAL A 310 -17.73 0.98 20.40
CA VAL A 310 -16.31 1.27 20.61
C VAL A 310 -15.92 2.64 20.10
N ARG A 311 -16.79 3.22 19.28
CA ARG A 311 -16.51 4.42 18.52
C ARG A 311 -17.66 5.36 18.76
N SER A 312 -17.36 6.47 19.41
CA SER A 312 -18.33 7.53 19.69
C SER A 312 -19.00 8.05 18.41
N ILE A 313 -18.34 7.88 17.27
CA ILE A 313 -18.82 8.28 15.94
C ILE A 313 -18.52 7.13 14.95
N PRO A 314 -19.54 6.46 14.41
CA PRO A 314 -19.37 5.31 13.52
C PRO A 314 -19.05 5.75 12.07
N GLY A 315 -18.79 4.77 11.19
CA GLY A 315 -18.54 5.01 9.76
C GLY A 315 -17.08 5.26 9.35
N CYS A 316 -16.11 4.97 10.22
CA CYS A 316 -14.68 5.08 9.92
C CYS A 316 -14.03 3.70 9.80
N GLN A 317 -13.11 3.52 8.86
CA GLN A 317 -12.32 2.28 8.77
C GLN A 317 -11.40 2.10 9.99
N MET A 318 -11.06 0.87 10.34
CA MET A 318 -9.98 0.63 11.32
C MET A 318 -8.65 1.10 10.72
N PRO A 319 -7.78 1.73 11.53
CA PRO A 319 -7.92 2.10 12.94
C PRO A 319 -8.42 3.53 13.20
N PHE A 320 -8.95 4.20 12.19
CA PHE A 320 -9.27 5.62 12.27
C PHE A 320 -10.48 5.85 13.18
N VAL A 321 -10.50 6.94 13.93
CA VAL A 321 -11.64 7.27 14.78
C VAL A 321 -12.34 8.52 14.28
N GLY A 322 -13.67 8.47 14.26
CA GLY A 322 -14.50 9.57 13.84
C GLY A 322 -14.41 10.74 14.80
N THR A 323 -14.41 11.95 14.24
CA THR A 323 -14.47 13.22 14.96
C THR A 323 -15.35 14.19 14.18
N VAL A 324 -16.15 15.01 14.87
CA VAL A 324 -17.07 15.94 14.20
C VAL A 324 -16.34 17.25 13.90
N ALA A 325 -16.42 17.73 12.66
CA ALA A 325 -15.88 19.03 12.23
C ALA A 325 -16.92 20.17 12.31
N GLY A 326 -18.06 19.91 12.94
CA GLY A 326 -19.21 20.80 12.99
C GLY A 326 -20.19 20.41 14.10
N LYS A 327 -21.37 21.02 14.10
CA LYS A 327 -22.44 20.70 15.07
C LYS A 327 -23.17 19.40 14.72
N ASN A 328 -23.18 19.03 13.44
CA ASN A 328 -23.93 17.88 12.94
C ASN A 328 -23.04 16.64 12.85
N LEU A 329 -23.55 15.50 13.31
CA LEU A 329 -22.91 14.18 13.15
C LEU A 329 -22.77 13.75 11.68
N SER A 330 -23.22 14.56 10.71
CA SER A 330 -22.95 14.36 9.28
C SER A 330 -21.54 14.81 8.87
N ASP A 331 -20.90 15.70 9.65
CA ASP A 331 -19.62 16.31 9.33
C ASP A 331 -18.47 15.54 10.00
N VAL A 332 -18.46 14.23 9.78
CA VAL A 332 -17.44 13.33 10.32
C VAL A 332 -16.22 13.33 9.42
N ASN A 333 -15.04 13.47 10.02
CA ASN A 333 -13.80 12.97 9.43
C ASN A 333 -13.12 12.01 10.39
N CYS A 334 -12.37 11.06 9.84
CA CYS A 334 -11.77 9.96 10.57
C CYS A 334 -10.27 10.20 10.71
N TYR A 335 -9.70 10.03 11.90
CA TYR A 335 -8.27 10.26 12.15
C TYR A 335 -7.56 9.11 12.85
N ASN A 336 -6.27 9.00 12.57
CA ASN A 336 -5.37 8.11 13.28
C ASN A 336 -4.06 8.82 13.61
N VAL A 337 -3.58 8.61 14.83
CA VAL A 337 -2.24 8.99 15.30
C VAL A 337 -1.32 7.79 15.13
N ILE A 338 -0.26 7.96 14.36
CA ILE A 338 0.62 6.86 13.99
C ILE A 338 2.00 7.11 14.56
N ASN A 339 2.44 6.19 15.41
CA ASN A 339 3.79 6.19 15.96
C ASN A 339 4.75 5.54 14.96
N SER A 340 5.67 6.35 14.44
CA SER A 340 6.68 5.93 13.49
C SER A 340 7.88 6.87 13.63
N SER A 341 8.87 6.43 14.42
CA SER A 341 10.03 7.26 14.75
C SER A 341 10.87 7.55 13.53
N ALA A 342 11.34 8.80 13.41
CA ALA A 342 12.21 9.29 12.34
C ALA A 342 11.63 9.17 10.91
N ILE A 343 10.31 9.04 10.76
CA ILE A 343 9.65 9.04 9.44
C ILE A 343 9.77 10.42 8.77
N THR A 344 9.99 10.44 7.45
CA THR A 344 9.96 11.68 6.66
C THR A 344 8.51 12.14 6.41
N GLN A 345 8.31 13.42 6.13
CA GLN A 345 6.96 13.93 5.83
C GLN A 345 6.41 13.30 4.55
N GLU A 346 7.23 13.18 3.50
CA GLU A 346 6.81 12.59 2.23
C GLU A 346 6.34 11.14 2.40
N LEU A 347 7.07 10.32 3.15
CA LEU A 347 6.65 8.93 3.38
C LEU A 347 5.36 8.88 4.20
N ALA A 348 5.20 9.73 5.22
CA ALA A 348 3.97 9.85 5.98
C ALA A 348 2.78 10.26 5.10
N LYS A 349 3.00 11.19 4.17
CA LYS A 349 2.03 11.63 3.17
C LYS A 349 1.65 10.50 2.20
N THR A 350 2.63 9.76 1.69
CA THR A 350 2.38 8.58 0.84
C THR A 350 1.55 7.53 1.57
N ILE A 351 1.88 7.24 2.84
CA ILE A 351 1.11 6.28 3.65
C ILE A 351 -0.34 6.74 3.81
N CYS A 352 -0.57 8.02 4.09
CA CYS A 352 -1.93 8.55 4.14
C CYS A 352 -2.66 8.46 2.82
N GLY A 353 -2.00 8.79 1.71
CA GLY A 353 -2.57 8.67 0.37
C GLY A 353 -2.98 7.23 0.03
N MET A 354 -2.22 6.23 0.47
CA MET A 354 -2.55 4.82 0.27
C MET A 354 -3.82 4.38 1.02
N TRP A 355 -4.17 5.05 2.10
CA TRP A 355 -5.45 4.88 2.81
C TRP A 355 -6.59 5.73 2.25
N GLY A 356 -6.40 6.40 1.11
CA GLY A 356 -7.39 7.32 0.54
C GLY A 356 -7.47 8.65 1.28
N GLY A 357 -6.43 9.01 2.02
CA GLY A 357 -6.40 10.12 2.96
C GLY A 357 -5.31 11.15 2.71
N ALA A 358 -5.09 11.97 3.72
CA ALA A 358 -4.04 12.98 3.75
C ALA A 358 -3.53 13.17 5.19
N LEU A 359 -2.39 13.81 5.34
CA LEU A 359 -1.95 14.29 6.65
C LEU A 359 -2.97 15.31 7.19
N VAL A 360 -3.22 15.27 8.49
CA VAL A 360 -4.35 16.00 9.10
C VAL A 360 -4.18 17.52 9.08
N THR A 361 -5.32 18.19 9.14
CA THR A 361 -5.45 19.65 9.27
C THR A 361 -5.70 20.03 10.72
N ASP A 362 -5.08 21.11 11.20
CA ASP A 362 -5.46 21.71 12.49
C ASP A 362 -6.85 22.33 12.37
N ARG A 363 -7.80 21.83 13.18
CA ARG A 363 -9.21 22.22 13.04
C ARG A 363 -9.54 23.52 13.77
N PHE A 364 -8.95 23.69 14.93
CA PHE A 364 -9.14 24.84 15.81
C PHE A 364 -7.97 24.90 16.79
N GLU A 365 -7.65 26.09 17.26
CA GLU A 365 -6.62 26.28 18.27
C GLU A 365 -6.95 25.43 19.51
N GLY A 366 -6.06 24.52 19.92
CA GLY A 366 -6.30 23.60 21.05
C GLY A 366 -6.92 22.25 20.68
N TYR A 367 -7.08 21.95 19.39
CA TYR A 367 -7.65 20.68 18.90
C TYR A 367 -6.97 19.42 19.44
N MET A 368 -5.68 19.52 19.74
CA MET A 368 -4.85 18.42 20.24
C MET A 368 -4.94 18.18 21.76
N GLN A 369 -5.78 18.93 22.49
CA GLN A 369 -5.94 18.78 23.94
C GLN A 369 -6.97 17.68 24.27
N ARG A 370 -6.63 16.77 25.19
CA ARG A 370 -7.56 15.74 25.68
C ARG A 370 -8.44 16.30 26.80
N CYS A 371 -9.76 16.22 26.63
CA CYS A 371 -10.73 16.46 27.71
C CYS A 371 -10.82 15.28 28.69
N SER A 372 -10.79 15.55 29.99
CA SER A 372 -11.11 14.56 31.04
C SER A 372 -12.61 14.44 31.31
N THR A 373 -13.42 15.42 30.88
CA THR A 373 -14.88 15.41 31.04
C THR A 373 -15.55 14.75 29.84
N GLY A 374 -16.53 13.88 30.09
CA GLY A 374 -17.08 12.86 29.17
C GLY A 374 -17.58 13.29 27.78
N ASP A 375 -17.64 14.58 27.47
CA ASP A 375 -17.99 15.11 26.14
C ASP A 375 -16.77 15.21 25.17
N GLY A 376 -15.57 14.89 25.66
CA GLY A 376 -14.29 15.06 24.95
C GLY A 376 -14.14 14.33 23.62
N TRP A 377 -15.00 13.36 23.33
CA TRP A 377 -14.94 12.54 22.11
C TRP A 377 -15.41 13.28 20.85
N LEU A 378 -16.19 14.35 21.01
CA LEU A 378 -16.84 14.98 19.86
C LEU A 378 -15.94 15.95 19.09
N ALA A 379 -14.87 16.46 19.71
CA ALA A 379 -14.04 17.50 19.10
C ALA A 379 -12.54 17.41 19.38
N GLY A 380 -12.06 16.64 20.37
CA GLY A 380 -10.63 16.57 20.72
C GLY A 380 -9.94 15.35 20.12
N MET A 381 -8.68 15.50 19.72
CA MET A 381 -7.90 14.37 19.24
C MET A 381 -7.20 13.65 20.39
N MET A 382 -7.35 12.32 20.46
CA MET A 382 -6.62 11.52 21.44
C MET A 382 -5.28 11.08 20.86
N PHE A 383 -4.18 11.45 21.55
CA PHE A 383 -2.83 10.99 21.20
C PHE A 383 -2.61 9.51 21.43
N ASN A 384 -3.51 8.84 22.15
CA ASN A 384 -3.47 7.41 22.33
C ASN A 384 -4.88 6.80 22.39
N TRP A 385 -5.08 5.64 21.79
CA TRP A 385 -6.33 4.91 21.86
C TRP A 385 -6.20 3.67 22.74
N PRO A 386 -6.87 3.63 23.90
CA PRO A 386 -6.99 2.41 24.67
C PRO A 386 -7.96 1.49 23.91
N MET A 387 -7.42 0.52 23.19
CA MET A 387 -8.22 -0.63 22.77
C MET A 387 -8.65 -1.41 24.02
N PRO A 388 -9.84 -2.02 24.04
CA PRO A 388 -10.37 -2.72 25.23
C PRO A 388 -9.62 -4.01 25.60
N TYR A 389 -8.56 -4.38 24.88
CA TYR A 389 -7.76 -5.57 25.15
C TYR A 389 -6.27 -5.23 25.22
N ASP A 390 -5.53 -5.93 26.07
CA ASP A 390 -4.17 -5.68 26.58
C ASP A 390 -3.02 -5.56 25.54
N LYS A 391 -3.27 -5.18 24.28
CA LYS A 391 -2.26 -5.01 23.21
C LYS A 391 -2.69 -3.95 22.18
N PRO A 392 -1.72 -3.43 21.40
CA PRO A 392 -0.94 -2.22 21.71
C PRO A 392 -1.80 -0.96 21.73
N ILE A 393 -1.40 0.01 22.55
CA ILE A 393 -1.97 1.36 22.58
C ILE A 393 -1.63 2.03 21.24
N TRP A 394 -2.63 2.28 20.39
CA TRP A 394 -2.43 3.00 19.13
C TRP A 394 -2.03 4.44 19.44
N GLY A 395 -1.16 5.02 18.61
CA GLY A 395 -0.61 6.35 18.84
C GLY A 395 0.57 6.35 19.82
N PHE A 396 0.59 7.34 20.72
CA PHE A 396 1.75 7.73 21.52
C PHE A 396 1.51 7.47 23.01
N PRO A 397 1.66 6.24 23.53
CA PRO A 397 1.37 5.93 24.94
C PRO A 397 2.15 6.78 25.96
N ALA A 398 3.32 7.30 25.57
CA ALA A 398 4.16 8.16 26.41
C ALA A 398 3.88 9.67 26.25
N TRP A 399 2.80 10.09 25.59
CA TRP A 399 2.50 11.50 25.29
C TRP A 399 2.49 12.45 26.49
N MET A 400 2.16 11.94 27.69
CA MET A 400 2.17 12.73 28.93
C MET A 400 3.57 12.90 29.55
N LYS A 401 4.55 12.10 29.11
CA LYS A 401 5.89 12.01 29.74
C LYS A 401 6.98 12.68 28.92
N GLN A 402 6.76 12.89 27.63
CA GLN A 402 7.74 13.48 26.72
C GLN A 402 7.06 14.37 25.68
N PRO A 403 7.74 15.43 25.20
CA PRO A 403 7.26 16.18 24.04
C PRO A 403 7.06 15.26 22.84
N LEU A 404 6.08 15.58 22.00
CA LEU A 404 5.83 14.89 20.75
C LEU A 404 6.09 15.82 19.58
N LYS A 405 6.77 15.32 18.55
CA LYS A 405 6.89 15.95 17.24
C LYS A 405 6.24 15.07 16.19
N ILE A 406 5.22 15.60 15.51
CA ILE A 406 4.31 14.80 14.69
C ILE A 406 4.07 15.50 13.35
N TRP A 407 4.27 14.83 12.24
CA TRP A 407 3.93 15.39 10.92
C TRP A 407 2.42 15.60 10.77
N VAL A 408 2.07 16.77 10.22
CA VAL A 408 0.71 17.19 9.88
C VAL A 408 0.68 17.72 8.45
N GLY A 409 -0.51 17.98 7.91
CA GLY A 409 -0.70 18.34 6.50
C GLY A 409 -0.44 19.79 6.17
N LEU A 410 0.46 20.48 6.89
CA LEU A 410 0.78 21.89 6.64
C LEU A 410 2.04 21.99 5.76
N GLU A 411 1.86 22.48 4.54
CA GLU A 411 2.90 22.55 3.51
C GLU A 411 2.98 23.93 2.88
N LYS A 412 4.17 24.32 2.43
CA LYS A 412 4.42 25.54 1.69
C LYS A 412 4.32 25.28 0.20
N ASN A 413 3.41 25.97 -0.48
CA ASN A 413 3.33 25.93 -1.93
C ASN A 413 4.63 26.52 -2.53
N LEU A 414 5.34 25.73 -3.33
CA LEU A 414 6.64 26.12 -3.89
C LEU A 414 6.55 27.25 -4.93
N VAL A 415 5.38 27.44 -5.54
CA VAL A 415 5.15 28.47 -6.57
C VAL A 415 4.75 29.79 -5.93
N THR A 416 3.80 29.77 -4.99
CA THR A 416 3.25 31.00 -4.38
C THR A 416 3.98 31.40 -3.10
N GLY A 417 4.72 30.48 -2.48
CA GLY A 417 5.36 30.66 -1.17
C GLY A 417 4.38 30.67 0.00
N VAL A 418 3.08 30.41 -0.24
CA VAL A 418 2.03 30.45 0.77
C VAL A 418 1.89 29.08 1.45
N TRP A 419 1.78 29.08 2.77
CA TRP A 419 1.47 27.87 3.54
C TRP A 419 -0.01 27.51 3.41
N ALA A 420 -0.31 26.24 3.24
CA ALA A 420 -1.66 25.72 3.11
C ALA A 420 -1.77 24.32 3.74
N TRP A 421 -2.97 24.02 4.22
CA TRP A 421 -3.33 22.68 4.66
C TRP A 421 -3.62 21.78 3.47
N ALA A 422 -3.25 20.51 3.55
CA ALA A 422 -3.53 19.49 2.53
C ALA A 422 -5.04 19.24 2.37
N ARG A 423 -5.81 19.37 3.46
CA ARG A 423 -7.28 19.22 3.49
C ARG A 423 -7.91 20.38 4.26
N PRO A 424 -7.99 21.60 3.69
CA PRO A 424 -8.55 22.75 4.38
C PRO A 424 -10.06 22.58 4.67
N ASP A 425 -10.74 21.70 3.92
CA ASP A 425 -12.12 21.29 4.09
C ASP A 425 -12.36 20.50 5.39
N TRP A 426 -11.32 19.89 5.97
CA TRP A 426 -11.39 19.24 7.28
C TRP A 426 -11.34 20.19 8.47
N GLY A 427 -11.04 21.47 8.24
CA GLY A 427 -11.19 22.53 9.23
C GLY A 427 -12.66 22.95 9.42
N TYR A 428 -12.94 23.74 10.45
CA TYR A 428 -14.29 24.30 10.63
C TYR A 428 -14.61 25.30 9.51
N GLN A 429 -15.67 25.03 8.75
CA GLN A 429 -16.07 25.91 7.63
C GLN A 429 -16.95 27.07 8.09
N ASN A 430 -17.47 27.03 9.32
CA ASN A 430 -18.35 28.03 9.89
C ASN A 430 -17.82 28.49 11.24
N SER A 431 -18.12 29.75 11.60
CA SER A 431 -17.92 30.22 12.97
C SER A 431 -18.87 29.51 13.91
N TYR A 432 -18.32 28.82 14.89
CA TYR A 432 -19.08 28.09 15.89
C TYR A 432 -18.41 28.18 17.25
N THR A 433 -19.20 28.43 18.30
CA THR A 433 -18.69 28.50 19.66
C THR A 433 -19.05 27.23 20.41
N PHE A 434 -18.05 26.58 20.99
CA PHE A 434 -18.21 25.43 21.87
C PHE A 434 -17.19 25.45 23.00
N ASP A 435 -17.51 24.78 24.10
CA ASP A 435 -16.57 24.59 25.20
C ASP A 435 -15.59 23.48 24.83
N THR A 436 -14.31 23.83 24.72
CA THR A 436 -13.19 22.88 24.69
C THR A 436 -12.58 22.74 26.08
N CYS A 437 -11.61 21.85 26.24
CA CYS A 437 -10.87 21.72 27.48
C CYS A 437 -9.65 22.63 27.50
N ASP A 438 -9.53 23.34 28.61
CA ASP A 438 -8.36 24.13 28.99
C ASP A 438 -7.79 23.50 30.27
N PRO A 439 -6.49 23.14 30.30
CA PRO A 439 -5.84 22.59 31.48
C PRO A 439 -6.01 23.47 32.73
N ASP A 440 -6.09 24.79 32.56
CA ASP A 440 -6.10 25.77 33.64
C ASP A 440 -7.50 26.00 34.21
N THR A 441 -8.54 25.94 33.36
CA THR A 441 -9.93 26.29 33.74
C THR A 441 -10.91 25.13 33.70
N GLY A 442 -10.50 23.95 33.19
CA GLY A 442 -11.34 22.77 33.00
C GLY A 442 -12.29 22.86 31.80
N LYS A 443 -12.72 24.07 31.42
CA LYS A 443 -13.44 24.39 30.18
C LYS A 443 -13.04 25.77 29.67
N ARG A 444 -12.83 25.92 28.36
CA ARG A 444 -12.63 27.20 27.66
C ARG A 444 -13.60 27.28 26.49
N PRO A 445 -14.47 28.30 26.40
CA PRO A 445 -15.24 28.53 25.19
C PRO A 445 -14.28 28.99 24.09
N ILE A 446 -14.32 28.29 22.95
CA ILE A 446 -13.60 28.72 21.75
C ILE A 446 -14.60 29.01 20.65
N THR A 447 -14.34 30.05 19.87
CA THR A 447 -15.09 30.35 18.66
C THR A 447 -14.20 30.01 17.48
N THR A 448 -14.61 29.02 16.68
CA THR A 448 -13.91 28.68 15.45
C THR A 448 -14.02 29.83 14.45
N THR A 449 -12.98 30.00 13.66
CA THR A 449 -12.99 30.93 12.52
C THR A 449 -13.08 30.08 11.25
N PRO A 450 -13.84 30.48 10.21
CA PRO A 450 -13.89 29.72 8.97
C PRO A 450 -12.47 29.48 8.42
N GLY A 451 -12.17 28.23 8.13
CA GLY A 451 -10.84 27.77 7.75
C GLY A 451 -10.11 27.05 8.89
N ALA A 452 -8.85 26.73 8.65
CA ALA A 452 -8.00 25.98 9.56
C ALA A 452 -6.88 26.90 10.07
N PRO A 453 -6.75 27.11 11.39
CA PRO A 453 -5.69 27.95 11.94
C PRO A 453 -4.31 27.37 11.64
N MET A 454 -3.28 28.23 11.69
CA MET A 454 -1.88 27.82 11.61
C MET A 454 -1.19 28.29 12.90
N THR A 455 -1.20 27.42 13.90
CA THR A 455 -0.73 27.70 15.26
C THR A 455 0.80 27.68 15.35
N TRP A 456 1.48 28.64 14.71
CA TRP A 456 2.95 28.68 14.63
C TRP A 456 3.64 28.90 15.99
N ALA A 457 4.80 28.28 16.16
CA ALA A 457 5.68 28.59 17.29
C ALA A 457 6.26 30.02 17.17
N PRO A 458 6.68 30.65 18.28
CA PRO A 458 7.35 31.95 18.22
C PRO A 458 8.55 31.94 17.27
N GLY A 459 8.53 32.79 16.24
CA GLY A 459 9.58 32.88 15.22
C GLY A 459 9.41 31.94 14.01
N GLU A 460 8.34 31.15 13.97
CA GLU A 460 7.96 30.32 12.82
C GLU A 460 6.87 31.01 11.95
N PRO A 461 6.73 30.64 10.66
CA PRO A 461 7.59 29.72 9.91
C PRO A 461 8.93 30.37 9.54
N LYS A 462 10.03 29.63 9.74
CA LYS A 462 11.36 30.08 9.28
C LYS A 462 11.38 30.26 7.76
N SER A 463 11.92 31.39 7.32
CA SER A 463 12.19 31.66 5.90
C SER A 463 13.51 31.03 5.45
N GLN A 464 13.62 29.70 5.60
CA GLN A 464 14.80 28.93 5.21
C GLN A 464 14.53 28.11 3.94
N ALA A 465 15.52 28.00 3.04
CA ALA A 465 15.40 27.19 1.83
C ALA A 465 15.20 25.71 2.20
N GLY A 466 14.26 25.05 1.52
CA GLY A 466 13.92 23.64 1.75
C GLY A 466 12.94 23.38 2.91
N TYR A 467 12.66 24.38 3.76
CA TYR A 467 11.74 24.25 4.90
C TYR A 467 10.30 24.47 4.43
N ASN A 468 9.77 23.48 3.72
CA ASN A 468 8.48 23.54 3.04
C ASN A 468 7.40 22.66 3.68
N CYS A 469 7.72 21.95 4.75
CA CYS A 469 6.78 21.13 5.51
C CYS A 469 6.75 21.59 6.96
N ALA A 470 5.72 21.21 7.71
CA ALA A 470 5.66 21.51 9.14
C ALA A 470 5.25 20.29 9.96
N TYR A 471 5.85 20.18 11.15
CA TYR A 471 5.42 19.26 12.18
C TYR A 471 4.77 20.03 13.33
N LEU A 472 3.91 19.34 14.06
CA LEU A 472 3.32 19.79 15.31
C LEU A 472 4.23 19.38 16.47
N GLU A 473 4.60 20.33 17.31
CA GLU A 473 5.30 20.11 18.58
C GLU A 473 4.29 20.22 19.72
N TYR A 474 4.02 19.11 20.41
CA TYR A 474 3.13 19.04 21.56
C TYR A 474 3.93 18.82 22.84
N LYS A 475 3.50 19.44 23.93
CA LYS A 475 4.06 19.17 25.27
C LYS A 475 2.96 19.16 26.31
N TYR A 476 2.90 18.07 27.08
CA TYR A 476 1.93 17.89 28.16
C TYR A 476 1.99 19.03 29.19
N ASN A 477 0.82 19.48 29.66
CA ASN A 477 0.64 20.63 30.56
C ASN A 477 1.28 21.93 30.07
N SER A 478 1.46 22.10 28.76
CA SER A 478 1.84 23.40 28.22
C SER A 478 0.64 24.35 28.22
N PRO A 479 0.88 25.66 28.42
CA PRO A 479 -0.17 26.66 28.30
C PRO A 479 -0.90 26.55 26.96
N TRP A 480 -2.16 26.94 26.96
CA TRP A 480 -2.96 27.03 25.75
C TRP A 480 -2.18 27.70 24.59
N PRO A 481 -2.18 27.11 23.38
CA PRO A 481 -2.97 25.95 22.94
C PRO A 481 -2.40 24.56 23.29
N GLY A 482 -1.21 24.50 23.88
CA GLY A 482 -0.55 23.25 24.28
C GLY A 482 0.28 22.58 23.18
N TYR A 483 0.31 23.17 21.98
CA TYR A 483 1.16 22.76 20.86
C TYR A 483 1.52 23.96 19.99
N ALA A 484 2.49 23.77 19.09
CA ALA A 484 2.81 24.75 18.07
C ALA A 484 3.35 24.08 16.80
N MET A 485 3.21 24.74 15.65
CA MET A 485 3.74 24.29 14.35
C MET A 485 5.16 24.81 14.16
N VAL A 486 6.02 23.97 13.59
CA VAL A 486 7.42 24.28 13.31
C VAL A 486 7.76 23.87 11.88
N ALA A 487 8.35 24.78 11.10
CA ALA A 487 8.76 24.49 9.74
C ALA A 487 10.01 23.59 9.70
N ALA A 488 10.05 22.68 8.73
CA ALA A 488 11.09 21.67 8.59
C ALA A 488 11.25 21.20 7.12
N PRO A 489 12.40 20.59 6.78
CA PRO A 489 12.58 19.90 5.51
C PRO A 489 11.64 18.69 5.39
N CYS A 490 11.06 18.48 4.21
CA CYS A 490 10.09 17.40 3.96
C CYS A 490 10.74 16.01 3.86
N ASN A 491 11.91 15.93 3.23
CA ASN A 491 12.56 14.68 2.82
C ASN A 491 13.63 14.19 3.81
N GLU A 492 13.91 14.97 4.86
CA GLU A 492 14.92 14.62 5.84
C GLU A 492 14.30 13.80 6.97
N SER A 493 14.95 12.68 7.31
CA SER A 493 14.62 11.90 8.48
C SER A 493 15.13 12.64 9.71
N LEU A 494 14.21 13.32 10.40
CA LEU A 494 14.51 14.02 11.64
C LEU A 494 14.38 13.04 12.81
N PRO A 495 15.46 12.74 13.55
CA PRO A 495 15.51 11.64 14.52
C PRO A 495 14.56 11.83 15.72
N ASP A 496 14.12 13.05 15.96
CA ASP A 496 13.21 13.44 17.04
C ASP A 496 11.74 13.50 16.62
N ILE A 497 11.41 13.24 15.35
CA ILE A 497 10.03 13.01 14.91
C ILE A 497 9.54 11.69 15.48
N ASN A 498 8.41 11.73 16.18
CA ASN A 498 7.79 10.56 16.79
C ASN A 498 6.82 9.86 15.85
N GLY A 499 6.26 10.55 14.86
CA GLY A 499 5.30 9.96 13.93
C GLY A 499 4.53 10.99 13.13
N PHE A 500 3.30 10.63 12.77
CA PHE A 500 2.46 11.45 11.92
C PHE A 500 0.97 11.24 12.21
N MET A 501 0.16 12.15 11.68
CA MET A 501 -1.27 12.14 11.84
C MET A 501 -1.93 11.97 10.49
N CYS A 502 -2.80 10.97 10.38
CA CYS A 502 -3.51 10.69 9.15
C CYS A 502 -5.00 10.92 9.29
N GLY A 503 -5.61 11.53 8.28
CA GLY A 503 -7.06 11.63 8.15
C GLY A 503 -7.57 10.91 6.91
N VAL A 504 -8.80 10.42 6.98
CA VAL A 504 -9.56 9.88 5.86
C VAL A 504 -11.02 10.32 5.97
N ASP A 505 -11.70 10.35 4.83
CA ASP A 505 -13.15 10.54 4.81
C ASP A 505 -13.87 9.29 5.36
N PRO A 506 -15.10 9.38 5.86
CA PRO A 506 -15.89 8.22 6.27
C PRO A 506 -16.03 7.18 5.15
N GLU A 507 -16.19 5.90 5.50
CA GLU A 507 -16.23 4.76 4.59
C GLU A 507 -17.19 4.99 3.40
N GLY A 508 -18.40 5.47 3.68
CA GLY A 508 -19.39 5.76 2.64
C GLY A 508 -18.98 6.86 1.67
N LYS A 509 -18.22 7.89 2.11
CA LYS A 509 -17.70 8.94 1.22
C LYS A 509 -16.52 8.44 0.38
N GLN A 510 -15.80 7.44 0.85
CA GLN A 510 -14.73 6.77 0.11
C GLN A 510 -15.26 5.76 -0.93
N GLY A 511 -16.58 5.51 -0.97
CA GLY A 511 -17.19 4.52 -1.86
C GLY A 511 -17.02 3.07 -1.37
N ILE A 512 -16.72 2.89 -0.08
CA ILE A 512 -16.65 1.57 0.53
C ILE A 512 -18.08 1.02 0.67
N PRO A 513 -18.35 -0.23 0.26
CA PRO A 513 -19.68 -0.82 0.38
C PRO A 513 -20.11 -0.97 1.85
N PRO A 514 -21.42 -0.83 2.15
CA PRO A 514 -21.93 -1.09 3.49
C PRO A 514 -21.75 -2.56 3.88
N MET A 515 -21.61 -2.82 5.17
CA MET A 515 -21.37 -4.17 5.70
C MET A 515 -22.43 -5.18 5.24
N LYS A 516 -23.68 -4.75 5.13
CA LYS A 516 -24.78 -5.59 4.61
C LYS A 516 -24.50 -6.11 3.21
N SER A 517 -24.02 -5.25 2.30
CA SER A 517 -23.71 -5.68 0.93
C SER A 517 -22.58 -6.71 0.91
N ILE A 518 -21.62 -6.60 1.83
CA ILE A 518 -20.57 -7.60 1.98
C ILE A 518 -21.14 -8.90 2.56
N ALA A 519 -21.94 -8.84 3.62
CA ALA A 519 -22.54 -10.03 4.23
C ALA A 519 -23.43 -10.81 3.26
N ASP A 520 -24.20 -10.11 2.42
CA ASP A 520 -25.06 -10.71 1.39
C ASP A 520 -24.24 -11.54 0.37
N LEU A 521 -23.02 -11.11 0.01
CA LEU A 521 -22.13 -11.87 -0.89
C LEU A 521 -21.68 -13.22 -0.31
N TYR A 522 -21.72 -13.36 1.02
CA TYR A 522 -21.36 -14.57 1.75
C TYR A 522 -22.60 -15.35 2.23
N GLY A 523 -23.81 -14.88 1.92
CA GLY A 523 -25.06 -15.50 2.39
C GLY A 523 -25.23 -15.43 3.91
N VAL A 524 -24.63 -14.44 4.57
CA VAL A 524 -24.68 -14.29 6.03
C VAL A 524 -25.71 -13.23 6.40
N PRO A 525 -26.79 -13.56 7.13
CA PRO A 525 -27.78 -12.58 7.53
C PRO A 525 -27.20 -11.62 8.58
N MET A 526 -27.44 -10.32 8.43
CA MET A 526 -26.95 -9.29 9.35
C MET A 526 -27.30 -9.56 10.83
N ASP A 527 -28.47 -10.13 11.12
CA ASP A 527 -28.88 -10.44 12.49
C ASP A 527 -28.01 -11.52 13.15
N SER A 528 -27.36 -12.38 12.36
CA SER A 528 -26.40 -13.38 12.87
C SER A 528 -25.02 -12.78 13.19
N LEU A 529 -24.76 -11.57 12.72
CA LEU A 529 -23.51 -10.85 12.93
C LEU A 529 -23.49 -10.06 14.24
N ARG A 530 -24.64 -9.94 14.93
CA ARG A 530 -24.75 -9.33 16.25
C ARG A 530 -24.08 -10.21 17.31
N GLY A 531 -22.76 -10.14 17.40
CA GLY A 531 -21.99 -10.77 18.47
C GLY A 531 -21.62 -9.76 19.56
N TYR A 532 -21.46 -10.28 20.79
CA TYR A 532 -20.97 -9.75 22.10
C TYR A 532 -21.05 -8.26 22.45
N PHE A 533 -20.88 -7.36 21.49
CA PHE A 533 -20.93 -5.92 21.65
C PHE A 533 -22.25 -5.31 21.12
N ASP A 534 -22.88 -5.81 20.06
CA ASP A 534 -24.09 -5.18 19.49
C ASP A 534 -25.40 -5.32 20.30
N THR A 535 -25.40 -6.08 21.39
CA THR A 535 -26.57 -6.17 22.26
C THR A 535 -26.48 -5.07 23.32
N ASN A 536 -27.34 -4.05 23.16
CA ASN A 536 -27.62 -2.97 24.12
C ASN A 536 -27.28 -3.35 25.57
N TRP A 537 -26.39 -2.56 26.18
CA TRP A 537 -26.35 -2.37 27.63
C TRP A 537 -27.35 -1.29 28.02
#